data_AF-A0A955N472-F1
#
_entry.id   AF-A0A955N472-F1
#
_cell.length_a   1.000
_cell.length_b   1.000
_cell.length_c   1.000
_cell.angle_alpha   90.00
_cell.angle_beta   90.00
_cell.angle_gamma   90.00
#
_symmetry.space_group_name_H-M   'P 1'
#
loop_
_entity.id
_entity.type
_entity.pdbx_description
1 polymer ?
#
loop_
_entity_poly.entity_id
_entity_poly.type
_entity_poly.pdbx_seq_one_letter_code
_entity_poly.pdbx_strand_id
1 'polypeptide(L)'
;LATEIVCVLRYKRHYYMASGINAQSVASEFLQHANEEQGHADQLAERIVQLGGEPNLSPEGMLTRSHAEYVEGTSLVDMIKEDLVAERIAIDSYREMINYLGTNDSTSRRMLEGILAVEEEHADDLVSLLEEMGP
;
A
#
# COMPACT_ATOMS: atom_id res chain seq x y z
N LEU A 1 -5.95 -4.53 5.53
CA LEU A 1 -6.58 -3.38 6.21
C LEU A 1 -5.57 -2.58 7.02
N ALA A 2 -5.01 -3.10 8.11
CA ALA A 2 -4.03 -2.34 8.90
C ALA A 2 -2.81 -1.93 8.05
N THR A 3 -2.36 -2.82 7.16
CA THR A 3 -1.32 -2.55 6.16
C THR A 3 -1.67 -1.38 5.25
N GLU A 4 -2.79 -1.43 4.51
CA GLU A 4 -3.25 -0.27 3.70
C GLU A 4 -3.26 1.04 4.49
N ILE A 5 -3.78 1.07 5.72
CA ILE A 5 -3.83 2.31 6.50
C ILE A 5 -2.43 2.84 6.79
N VAL A 6 -1.48 1.95 7.11
CA VAL A 6 -0.08 2.32 7.29
C VAL A 6 0.53 2.82 5.97
N CYS A 7 0.22 2.18 4.84
CA CYS A 7 0.66 2.62 3.51
C CYS A 7 0.11 4.00 3.14
N VAL A 8 -1.19 4.27 3.34
CA VAL A 8 -1.81 5.60 3.18
C VAL A 8 -1.01 6.64 3.95
N LEU A 9 -0.77 6.39 5.25
CA LEU A 9 -0.08 7.35 6.10
C LEU A 9 1.38 7.56 5.66
N ARG A 10 2.06 6.50 5.21
CA ARG A 10 3.44 6.55 4.73
C ARG A 10 3.54 7.34 3.42
N TYR A 11 2.75 6.99 2.41
CA TYR A 11 2.71 7.71 1.15
C TYR A 11 2.30 9.17 1.31
N LYS A 12 1.31 9.49 2.17
CA LYS A 12 0.98 10.90 2.46
C LYS A 12 2.16 11.64 3.06
N ARG A 13 2.91 11.02 3.99
CA ARG A 13 4.12 11.63 4.55
C ARG A 13 5.15 11.86 3.44
N HIS A 14 5.44 10.85 2.61
CA HIS A 14 6.40 10.97 1.52
C HIS A 14 5.99 12.04 0.50
N TYR A 15 4.71 12.12 0.14
CA TYR A 15 4.16 13.19 -0.69
C TYR A 15 4.48 14.58 -0.14
N TYR A 16 4.22 14.82 1.15
CA TYR A 16 4.47 16.13 1.75
C TYR A 16 5.96 16.45 1.94
N MET A 17 6.80 15.42 2.06
CA MET A 17 8.24 15.55 2.30
C MET A 17 9.08 15.52 1.00
N ALA A 18 8.48 15.12 -0.12
CA ALA A 18 9.13 15.10 -1.43
C ALA A 18 9.61 16.50 -1.80
N SER A 19 10.92 16.65 -1.99
CA SER A 19 11.57 17.92 -2.29
C SER A 19 12.79 17.72 -3.18
N GLY A 20 13.17 18.76 -3.92
CA GLY A 20 14.25 18.73 -4.91
C GLY A 20 13.75 18.90 -6.35
N ILE A 21 14.69 18.88 -7.31
CA ILE A 21 14.41 19.22 -8.72
C ILE A 21 13.45 18.20 -9.38
N ASN A 22 13.54 16.92 -9.01
CA ASN A 22 12.73 15.84 -9.57
C ASN A 22 11.50 15.49 -8.70
N ALA A 23 11.20 16.30 -7.67
CA ALA A 23 10.21 15.91 -6.66
C ALA A 23 8.77 15.97 -7.15
N GLN A 24 8.45 16.76 -8.19
CA GLN A 24 7.07 17.00 -8.57
C GLN A 24 6.38 15.75 -9.15
N SER A 25 7.05 14.99 -10.02
CA SER A 25 6.51 13.74 -10.56
C SER A 25 6.36 12.70 -9.45
N VAL A 26 7.42 12.48 -8.68
CA VAL A 26 7.43 11.51 -7.56
C VAL A 26 6.36 11.84 -6.50
N ALA A 27 6.20 13.11 -6.14
CA ALA A 27 5.15 13.53 -5.22
C ALA A 27 3.76 13.25 -5.78
N SER A 28 3.55 13.47 -7.08
CA SER A 28 2.26 13.18 -7.72
C SER A 28 1.93 11.69 -7.65
N GLU A 29 2.93 10.83 -7.88
CA GLU A 29 2.81 9.37 -7.76
C GLU A 29 2.48 8.95 -6.32
N PHE A 30 3.24 9.44 -5.34
CA PHE A 30 2.96 9.16 -3.92
C PHE A 30 1.55 9.60 -3.51
N LEU A 31 1.06 10.73 -4.04
CA LEU A 31 -0.29 11.17 -3.75
C LEU A 31 -1.34 10.27 -4.39
N GLN A 32 -1.09 9.79 -5.60
CA GLN A 32 -1.95 8.84 -6.31
C GLN A 32 -2.04 7.53 -5.53
N HIS A 33 -0.91 6.87 -5.25
CA HIS A 33 -0.87 5.63 -4.49
C HIS A 33 -1.54 5.78 -3.11
N ALA A 34 -1.30 6.90 -2.40
CA ALA A 34 -1.97 7.16 -1.12
C ALA A 34 -3.51 7.17 -1.20
N ASN A 35 -4.08 7.57 -2.35
CA ASN A 35 -5.52 7.58 -2.54
C ASN A 35 -6.05 6.20 -2.96
N GLU A 36 -5.29 5.45 -3.75
CA GLU A 36 -5.61 4.07 -4.14
C GLU A 36 -5.59 3.14 -2.92
N GLU A 37 -4.56 3.26 -2.09
CA GLU A 37 -4.41 2.60 -0.79
C GLU A 37 -5.58 2.90 0.16
N GLN A 38 -6.07 4.15 0.16
CA GLN A 38 -7.27 4.49 0.92
C GLN A 38 -8.50 3.77 0.36
N GLY A 39 -8.61 3.67 -0.97
CA GLY A 39 -9.63 2.88 -1.64
C GLY A 39 -9.57 1.39 -1.27
N HIS A 40 -8.36 0.81 -1.19
CA HIS A 40 -8.16 -0.57 -0.75
C HIS A 40 -8.61 -0.76 0.71
N ALA A 41 -8.23 0.17 1.59
CA ALA A 41 -8.65 0.17 2.99
C ALA A 41 -10.18 0.21 3.13
N ASP A 42 -10.84 1.07 2.35
CA ASP A 42 -12.30 1.21 2.35
C ASP A 42 -12.99 -0.08 1.88
N GLN A 43 -12.52 -0.67 0.77
CA GLN A 43 -13.04 -1.96 0.26
C GLN A 43 -12.90 -3.09 1.30
N LEU A 44 -11.75 -3.18 1.96
CA LEU A 44 -11.49 -4.18 2.99
C LEU A 44 -12.36 -3.97 4.22
N ALA A 45 -12.54 -2.73 4.68
CA ALA A 45 -13.39 -2.41 5.80
C ALA A 45 -14.85 -2.76 5.52
N GLU A 46 -15.36 -2.39 4.35
CA GLU A 46 -16.70 -2.77 3.89
C GLU A 46 -16.85 -4.30 3.84
N ARG A 47 -15.86 -5.01 3.30
CA ARG A 47 -15.90 -6.47 3.21
C ARG A 47 -15.92 -7.14 4.59
N ILE A 48 -15.18 -6.62 5.56
CA ILE A 48 -15.21 -7.10 6.95
C ILE A 48 -16.63 -6.97 7.54
N VAL A 49 -17.29 -5.83 7.32
CA VAL A 49 -18.67 -5.62 7.80
C VAL A 49 -19.65 -6.57 7.12
N GLN A 50 -19.53 -6.80 5.80
CA GLN A 50 -20.37 -7.76 5.07
C GLN A 50 -20.24 -9.19 5.60
N LEU A 51 -19.08 -9.55 6.15
CA LEU A 51 -18.82 -10.85 6.77
C LEU A 51 -19.27 -10.92 8.25
N GLY A 52 -19.86 -9.84 8.78
CA GLY A 52 -20.34 -9.73 10.16
C GLY A 52 -19.26 -9.37 11.18
N GLY A 53 -18.08 -8.92 10.72
CA GLY A 53 -17.00 -8.43 11.59
C GLY A 53 -17.05 -6.92 11.80
N GLU A 54 -16.15 -6.42 12.65
CA GLU A 54 -15.97 -4.99 12.91
C GLU A 54 -14.54 -4.56 12.48
N PRO A 55 -14.40 -3.64 11.50
CA PRO A 55 -13.09 -3.19 11.05
C PRO A 55 -12.40 -2.37 12.14
N ASN A 56 -11.14 -2.72 12.46
CA ASN A 56 -10.37 -2.01 13.48
C ASN A 56 -9.46 -0.93 12.86
N LEU A 57 -9.96 0.31 12.86
CA LEU A 57 -9.26 1.52 12.40
C LEU A 57 -8.49 2.25 13.53
N SER A 58 -8.43 1.68 14.74
CA SER A 58 -7.75 2.33 15.86
C SER A 58 -6.25 2.47 15.57
N PRO A 59 -5.66 3.68 15.77
CA PRO A 59 -4.20 3.86 15.74
C PRO A 59 -3.49 2.94 16.74
N GLU A 60 -4.16 2.64 17.86
CA GLU A 60 -3.61 1.75 18.88
C GLU A 60 -3.45 0.31 18.33
N GLY A 61 -2.22 -0.20 18.43
CA GLY A 61 -1.85 -1.51 17.90
C GLY A 61 -1.93 -1.62 16.37
N MET A 62 -2.04 -0.51 15.63
CA MET A 62 -2.13 -0.56 14.17
C MET A 62 -0.90 -1.23 13.55
N LEU A 63 0.30 -0.81 13.98
CA LEU A 63 1.56 -1.37 13.51
C LEU A 63 1.72 -2.85 13.88
N THR A 64 1.14 -3.32 14.99
CA THR A 64 1.23 -4.74 15.37
C THR A 64 0.34 -5.63 14.51
N ARG A 65 -0.61 -5.05 13.75
CA ARG A 65 -1.51 -5.75 12.82
C ARG A 65 -1.10 -5.55 11.35
N SER A 66 -0.16 -4.65 11.08
CA SER A 66 0.35 -4.38 9.74
C SER A 66 1.51 -5.31 9.41
N HIS A 67 1.54 -5.82 8.19
CA HIS A 67 2.73 -6.50 7.64
C HIS A 67 3.82 -5.52 7.21
N ALA A 68 3.46 -4.29 6.81
CA ALA A 68 4.39 -3.24 6.41
C ALA A 68 4.70 -2.28 7.57
N GLU A 69 5.93 -1.80 7.62
CA GLU A 69 6.38 -0.79 8.59
C GLU A 69 6.04 0.64 8.14
N TYR A 70 6.02 1.55 9.12
CA TYR A 70 5.99 2.99 8.86
C TYR A 70 7.42 3.52 8.83
N VAL A 71 8.07 3.44 7.67
CA VAL A 71 9.41 3.98 7.47
C VAL A 71 9.31 5.33 6.76
N GLU A 72 10.10 6.29 7.24
CA GLU A 72 9.98 7.68 6.87
C GLU A 72 10.79 8.11 5.63
N GLY A 73 11.92 7.47 5.38
CA GLY A 73 12.90 7.91 4.37
C GLY A 73 13.58 9.26 4.69
N THR A 74 14.83 9.43 4.24
CA THR A 74 15.60 10.68 4.43
C THR A 74 15.88 11.45 3.14
N SER A 75 15.71 10.81 1.99
CA SER A 75 15.84 11.40 0.65
C SER A 75 14.72 10.88 -0.25
N LEU A 76 14.53 11.52 -1.42
CA LEU A 76 13.52 11.08 -2.38
C LEU A 76 13.76 9.63 -2.83
N VAL A 77 15.02 9.25 -3.04
CA VAL A 77 15.41 7.87 -3.39
C VAL A 77 15.11 6.90 -2.24
N ASP A 78 15.36 7.30 -0.99
CA ASP A 78 15.04 6.45 0.16
C ASP A 78 13.53 6.24 0.27
N MET A 79 12.73 7.31 0.13
CA MET A 79 11.27 7.21 0.18
C MET A 79 10.73 6.22 -0.87
N ILE A 80 11.18 6.31 -2.12
CA ILE A 80 10.76 5.39 -3.19
C ILE A 80 11.18 3.96 -2.86
N LYS A 81 12.39 3.74 -2.32
CA LYS A 81 12.85 2.40 -1.93
C LYS A 81 12.04 1.81 -0.79
N GLU A 82 11.73 2.61 0.22
CA GLU A 82 10.91 2.16 1.36
C GLU A 82 9.48 1.84 0.92
N ASP A 83 8.89 2.66 0.05
CA ASP A 83 7.58 2.35 -0.54
C ASP A 83 7.63 1.07 -1.37
N LEU A 84 8.66 0.87 -2.20
CA LEU A 84 8.81 -0.35 -3.01
C LEU A 84 8.97 -1.61 -2.14
N VAL A 85 9.67 -1.51 -1.01
CA VAL A 85 9.77 -2.61 -0.05
C VAL A 85 8.39 -2.92 0.55
N ALA A 86 7.63 -1.91 0.92
CA ALA A 86 6.30 -2.09 1.46
C ALA A 86 5.32 -2.67 0.42
N GLU A 87 5.38 -2.25 -0.84
CA GLU A 87 4.55 -2.82 -1.92
C GLU A 87 4.82 -4.32 -2.09
N ARG A 88 6.09 -4.72 -2.08
CA ARG A 88 6.46 -6.14 -2.18
C ARG A 88 5.91 -6.96 -1.02
N ILE A 89 5.92 -6.39 0.18
CA ILE A 89 5.33 -7.03 1.37
C ILE A 89 3.79 -7.13 1.21
N ALA A 90 3.13 -6.08 0.70
CA ALA A 90 1.69 -6.08 0.45
C ALA A 90 1.32 -7.13 -0.60
N ILE A 91 2.03 -7.18 -1.74
CA ILE A 91 1.87 -8.17 -2.81
C ILE A 91 1.95 -9.60 -2.25
N ASP A 92 2.99 -9.91 -1.47
CA ASP A 92 3.16 -11.23 -0.89
C ASP A 92 2.02 -11.55 0.10
N SER A 93 1.63 -10.59 0.93
CA SER A 93 0.50 -10.74 1.86
C SER A 93 -0.82 -11.01 1.13
N TYR A 94 -1.09 -10.30 0.03
CA TYR A 94 -2.29 -10.51 -0.79
C TYR A 94 -2.29 -11.88 -1.45
N ARG A 95 -1.16 -12.31 -2.03
CA ARG A 95 -1.02 -13.65 -2.60
C ARG A 95 -1.26 -14.74 -1.56
N GLU A 96 -0.74 -14.59 -0.35
CA GLU A 96 -1.00 -15.52 0.76
C GLU A 96 -2.49 -15.56 1.13
N MET A 97 -3.14 -14.41 1.28
CA MET A 97 -4.58 -14.33 1.58
C MET A 97 -5.45 -14.94 0.49
N ILE A 98 -5.14 -14.67 -0.78
CA ILE A 98 -5.84 -15.24 -1.95
C ILE A 98 -5.72 -16.77 -1.95
N ASN A 99 -4.50 -17.29 -1.73
CA ASN A 99 -4.25 -18.73 -1.64
C ASN A 99 -4.98 -19.36 -0.46
N TYR A 100 -4.98 -18.70 0.70
CA TYR A 100 -5.68 -19.14 1.90
C TYR A 100 -7.20 -19.24 1.68
N LEU A 101 -7.80 -18.24 1.05
CA LEU A 101 -9.23 -18.26 0.74
C LEU A 101 -9.58 -19.36 -0.26
N GLY A 102 -8.74 -19.58 -1.27
CA GLY A 102 -8.97 -20.58 -2.31
C GLY A 102 -10.36 -20.43 -2.94
N THR A 103 -11.19 -21.47 -2.85
CA THR A 103 -12.57 -21.45 -3.36
C THR A 103 -13.63 -21.17 -2.29
N ASN A 104 -13.23 -20.91 -1.04
CA ASN A 104 -14.17 -20.81 0.09
C ASN A 104 -14.95 -19.49 0.12
N ASP A 105 -14.37 -18.41 -0.40
CA ASP A 105 -15.04 -17.12 -0.54
C ASP A 105 -14.61 -16.46 -1.86
N SER A 106 -15.38 -16.71 -2.92
CA SER A 106 -15.11 -16.17 -4.24
C SER A 106 -15.18 -14.64 -4.31
N THR A 107 -16.00 -14.02 -3.46
CA THR A 107 -16.20 -12.57 -3.48
C THR A 107 -15.01 -11.87 -2.85
N SER A 108 -14.56 -12.32 -1.68
CA SER A 108 -13.33 -11.82 -1.06
C SER A 108 -12.13 -12.09 -1.94
N ARG A 109 -11.99 -13.30 -2.49
CA ARG A 109 -10.87 -13.63 -3.38
C ARG A 109 -10.78 -12.67 -4.57
N ARG A 110 -11.88 -12.47 -5.29
CA ARG A 110 -11.90 -11.57 -6.46
C ARG A 110 -11.55 -10.12 -6.10
N MET A 111 -12.01 -9.65 -4.94
CA MET A 111 -11.67 -8.31 -4.45
C MET A 111 -10.17 -8.21 -4.16
N LEU A 112 -9.59 -9.18 -3.44
CA LEU A 112 -8.16 -9.20 -3.16
C LEU A 112 -7.30 -9.34 -4.42
N GLU A 113 -7.75 -10.12 -5.42
CA GLU A 113 -7.08 -10.21 -6.73
C GLU A 113 -7.08 -8.86 -7.46
N GLY A 114 -8.15 -8.06 -7.31
CA GLY A 114 -8.21 -6.71 -7.85
C GLY A 114 -7.24 -5.76 -7.16
N ILE A 115 -7.16 -5.81 -5.83
CA ILE A 115 -6.20 -4.99 -5.07
C ILE A 115 -4.76 -5.41 -5.41
N LEU A 116 -4.47 -6.71 -5.42
CA LEU A 116 -3.15 -7.25 -5.80
C LEU A 116 -2.67 -6.72 -7.14
N ALA A 117 -3.54 -6.63 -8.14
CA ALA A 117 -3.16 -6.10 -9.45
C ALA A 117 -2.72 -4.64 -9.40
N VAL A 118 -3.34 -3.83 -8.53
CA VAL A 118 -2.96 -2.42 -8.31
C VAL A 118 -1.65 -2.33 -7.55
N GLU A 119 -1.42 -3.16 -6.52
CA GLU A 119 -0.12 -3.15 -5.82
C GLU A 119 1.05 -3.60 -6.73
N GLU A 120 0.80 -4.51 -7.66
CA GLU A 120 1.78 -4.89 -8.68
C GLU A 120 2.10 -3.71 -9.62
N GLU A 121 1.10 -2.90 -10.00
CA GLU A 121 1.28 -1.66 -10.77
C GLU A 121 2.09 -0.62 -9.96
N HIS A 122 1.72 -0.38 -8.70
CA HIS A 122 2.47 0.52 -7.81
C HIS A 122 3.96 0.14 -7.72
N ALA A 123 4.26 -1.16 -7.59
CA ALA A 123 5.65 -1.63 -7.53
C ALA A 123 6.42 -1.36 -8.82
N ASP A 124 5.78 -1.53 -9.99
CA ASP A 124 6.37 -1.26 -11.30
C ASP A 124 6.61 0.25 -11.52
N ASP A 125 5.68 1.11 -11.09
CA ASP A 125 5.82 2.57 -11.14
C ASP A 125 6.99 3.05 -10.29
N LEU A 126 7.11 2.54 -9.06
CA LEU A 126 8.23 2.87 -8.16
C LEU A 126 9.59 2.41 -8.72
N VAL A 127 9.64 1.23 -9.36
CA VAL A 127 10.85 0.77 -10.06
C VAL A 127 11.21 1.72 -11.19
N SER A 128 10.23 2.12 -11.99
CA SER A 128 10.43 3.06 -13.11
C SER A 128 10.97 4.41 -12.61
N LEU A 129 10.42 4.94 -11.52
CA LEU A 129 10.91 6.16 -10.88
C LEU A 129 12.38 6.03 -10.42
N LEU A 130 12.77 4.88 -9.85
CA LEU A 130 14.17 4.65 -9.45
C LEU A 130 15.11 4.62 -10.66
N GLU A 131 14.69 4.03 -11.78
CA GLU A 131 15.48 3.97 -13.00
C GLU A 131 15.68 5.36 -13.63
N GLU A 132 14.65 6.20 -13.63
CA GLU A 132 14.71 7.58 -14.13
C GLU A 132 15.63 8.49 -13.32
N MET A 133 15.79 8.21 -12.02
CA MET A 133 16.66 8.99 -11.15
C MET A 133 18.17 8.72 -11.36
N GLY A 134 18.51 7.67 -12.12
CA GLY A 134 19.88 7.26 -12.40
C GLY A 134 20.59 6.59 -11.20
N PRO A 135 21.74 5.94 -11.44
CA PRO A 135 22.54 5.30 -10.39
C PRO A 135 23.22 6.28 -9.42
#